data_AF-A0A1V0GMW0-F1
#
_entry.id   AF-A0A1V0GMW0-F1
#
_cell.length_a   1.000
_cell.length_b   1.000
_cell.length_c   1.000
_cell.angle_alpha   90.00
_cell.angle_beta   90.00
_cell.angle_gamma   90.00
#
_symmetry.space_group_name_H-M   'P 1'
#
loop_
_entity.id
_entity.type
_entity.pdbx_description
1 polymer ?
#
loop_
_entity_poly.entity_id
_entity_poly.type
_entity_poly.pdbx_seq_one_letter_code
_entity_poly.pdbx_strand_id
1 'polypeptide(L)'
;MKKLNAVVIGGSNTVMRPGYLPELPRCFHQFGIELHIMANLPVGNTSIMMGLMQLKANVDALRAADVLFIEYTLNDTSFYTGPDGLAKWSRGYEGAIRFARTVNQKIKIVPIIFATQTGVHRTGINPLHAGVHYLAAHYGLAVADVNSAFIQRFGADFFEQPGMYQDFAHYQRPVVTNLAAEVVAERTAPYLLSDLVPGPLPPKLCATDYAECSLIRHPDVPIPTILNFKNYLYDVNAFEVAGNCITLEIEGGSIVAAQYICLEDAAQLYIQMNGAWFQCQTLQPGLVKPTYKFLLSMLNFDLPPAEGINRITLTTQRPEGVDLTKLVQVGTKPPVRPERSLPIAGLMHTGKLISVRVENMAQPELETA
;
A
#
# COMPACT_ATOMS: atom_id res chain seq x y z
N MET A 1 -11.26 26.02 -18.36
CA MET A 1 -11.28 24.81 -17.52
C MET A 1 -9.87 24.26 -17.45
N LYS A 2 -9.31 24.05 -16.26
CA LYS A 2 -7.94 23.55 -16.06
C LYS A 2 -7.95 22.03 -16.20
N LYS A 3 -7.14 21.47 -17.10
CA LYS A 3 -7.01 20.01 -17.26
C LYS A 3 -5.94 19.50 -16.31
N LEU A 4 -6.22 18.42 -15.58
CA LEU A 4 -5.28 17.80 -14.65
C LEU A 4 -5.26 16.29 -14.83
N ASN A 5 -4.07 15.72 -14.95
CA ASN A 5 -3.85 14.28 -14.91
C ASN A 5 -3.54 13.84 -13.48
N ALA A 6 -4.26 12.82 -13.01
CA ALA A 6 -4.16 12.33 -11.65
C ALA A 6 -3.65 10.89 -11.58
N VAL A 7 -2.68 10.68 -10.71
CA VAL A 7 -2.34 9.35 -10.18
C VAL A 7 -3.05 9.20 -8.84
N VAL A 8 -3.65 8.03 -8.60
CA VAL A 8 -4.34 7.74 -7.34
C VAL A 8 -3.81 6.45 -6.75
N ILE A 9 -3.33 6.52 -5.51
CA ILE A 9 -3.04 5.36 -4.67
C ILE A 9 -4.00 5.37 -3.48
N GLY A 10 -4.44 4.20 -3.07
CA GLY A 10 -5.28 4.11 -1.88
C GLY A 10 -5.81 2.73 -1.54
N GLY A 11 -6.67 2.69 -0.53
CA GLY A 11 -7.23 1.49 0.05
C GLY A 11 -8.50 1.00 -0.62
N SER A 12 -9.29 0.23 0.13
CA SER A 12 -10.49 -0.43 -0.38
C SER A 12 -11.60 0.56 -0.75
N ASN A 13 -11.74 1.69 -0.04
CA ASN A 13 -12.69 2.74 -0.39
C ASN A 13 -12.38 3.38 -1.76
N THR A 14 -11.11 3.39 -2.18
CA THR A 14 -10.71 3.80 -3.55
C THR A 14 -10.94 2.70 -4.59
N VAL A 15 -10.76 1.42 -4.24
CA VAL A 15 -10.98 0.27 -5.15
C VAL A 15 -12.45 0.08 -5.51
N MET A 16 -13.34 0.27 -4.53
CA MET A 16 -14.74 -0.16 -4.60
C MET A 16 -15.60 0.70 -5.53
N ARG A 17 -16.53 0.04 -6.24
CA ARG A 17 -17.48 0.67 -7.16
C ARG A 17 -18.94 0.33 -6.82
N PRO A 18 -19.91 1.23 -7.07
CA PRO A 18 -19.70 2.67 -7.29
C PRO A 18 -19.02 3.30 -6.06
N GLY A 19 -18.19 4.32 -6.24
CA GLY A 19 -17.35 4.87 -5.15
C GLY A 19 -16.93 6.31 -5.42
N TYR A 20 -16.14 6.89 -4.51
CA TYR A 20 -15.80 8.31 -4.59
C TYR A 20 -14.91 8.63 -5.79
N LEU A 21 -13.98 7.74 -6.14
CA LEU A 21 -13.01 8.00 -7.21
C LEU A 21 -13.65 8.12 -8.60
N PRO A 22 -14.56 7.22 -9.04
CA PRO A 22 -15.30 7.41 -10.29
C PRO A 22 -16.13 8.71 -10.34
N GLU A 23 -16.59 9.21 -9.20
CA GLU A 23 -17.41 10.42 -9.10
C GLU A 23 -16.57 11.70 -9.06
N LEU A 24 -15.33 11.60 -8.60
CA LEU A 24 -14.43 12.72 -8.35
C LEU A 24 -14.25 13.67 -9.56
N PRO A 25 -14.10 13.18 -10.83
CA PRO A 25 -14.04 14.06 -11.99
C PRO A 25 -15.27 14.96 -12.15
N ARG A 26 -16.48 14.44 -11.87
CA ARG A 26 -17.72 15.21 -11.96
C ARG A 26 -17.76 16.31 -10.91
N CYS A 27 -17.33 16.01 -9.67
CA CYS A 27 -17.25 16.99 -8.59
C CYS A 27 -16.25 18.11 -8.92
N PHE A 28 -15.07 17.78 -9.45
CA PHE A 28 -14.08 18.78 -9.86
C PHE A 28 -14.50 19.65 -11.03
N HIS A 29 -15.35 19.13 -11.93
CA HIS A 29 -15.89 19.90 -13.04
C HIS A 29 -16.64 21.16 -12.58
N GLN A 30 -17.32 21.09 -11.43
CA GLN A 30 -18.03 22.22 -10.83
C GLN A 30 -17.09 23.37 -10.41
N PHE A 31 -15.82 23.07 -10.17
CA PHE A 31 -14.77 24.04 -9.84
C PHE A 31 -13.94 24.45 -11.07
N GLY A 32 -14.37 24.09 -12.28
CA GLY A 32 -13.65 24.40 -13.51
C GLY A 32 -12.37 23.58 -13.70
N ILE A 33 -12.29 22.37 -13.12
CA ILE A 33 -11.22 21.40 -13.32
C ILE A 33 -11.75 20.20 -14.11
N GLU A 34 -11.08 19.85 -15.21
CA GLU A 34 -11.26 18.61 -15.94
C GLU A 34 -10.23 17.60 -15.42
N LEU A 35 -10.63 16.74 -14.50
CA LEU A 35 -9.75 15.73 -13.88
C LEU A 35 -9.76 14.43 -14.68
N HIS A 36 -8.60 14.00 -15.14
CA HIS A 36 -8.40 12.71 -15.80
C HIS A 36 -7.60 11.77 -14.90
N ILE A 37 -8.18 10.65 -14.49
CA ILE A 37 -7.49 9.63 -13.70
C ILE A 37 -6.60 8.80 -14.63
N MET A 38 -5.36 9.22 -14.80
CA MET A 38 -4.42 8.59 -15.73
C MET A 38 -3.89 7.24 -15.22
N ALA A 39 -3.81 7.09 -13.90
CA ALA A 39 -3.40 5.84 -13.26
C ALA A 39 -4.21 5.60 -11.99
N ASN A 40 -5.01 4.53 -12.00
CA ASN A 40 -5.79 4.07 -10.88
C ASN A 40 -5.06 2.89 -10.21
N LEU A 41 -4.23 3.19 -9.21
CA LEU A 41 -3.32 2.22 -8.57
C LEU A 41 -3.70 1.75 -7.14
N PRO A 42 -4.96 1.85 -6.65
CA PRO A 42 -5.30 1.47 -5.29
C PRO A 42 -5.31 -0.06 -5.08
N VAL A 43 -4.99 -0.49 -3.87
CA VAL A 43 -5.02 -1.88 -3.44
C VAL A 43 -5.69 -1.99 -2.08
N GLY A 44 -6.82 -2.68 -2.05
CA GLY A 44 -7.63 -2.83 -0.84
C GLY A 44 -6.92 -3.67 0.23
N ASN A 45 -7.21 -3.38 1.51
CA ASN A 45 -6.62 -4.06 2.66
C ASN A 45 -5.07 -4.05 2.68
N THR A 46 -4.46 -2.95 2.24
CA THR A 46 -3.00 -2.72 2.30
C THR A 46 -2.70 -1.35 2.89
N SER A 47 -1.43 -1.02 3.08
CA SER A 47 -0.99 0.24 3.69
C SER A 47 -0.30 1.17 2.69
N ILE A 48 0.12 2.34 3.15
CA ILE A 48 0.94 3.28 2.39
C ILE A 48 2.20 2.65 1.76
N MET A 49 2.72 1.55 2.32
CA MET A 49 3.85 0.81 1.74
C MET A 49 3.51 0.19 0.38
N MET A 50 2.28 -0.32 0.21
CA MET A 50 1.78 -0.74 -1.10
C MET A 50 1.64 0.44 -2.04
N GLY A 51 1.13 1.57 -1.53
CA GLY A 51 1.11 2.83 -2.27
C GLY A 51 2.48 3.21 -2.82
N LEU A 52 3.52 3.18 -1.99
CA LEU A 52 4.89 3.46 -2.38
C LEU A 52 5.42 2.46 -3.44
N MET A 53 5.16 1.16 -3.26
CA MET A 53 5.53 0.15 -4.28
C MET A 53 4.83 0.43 -5.61
N GLN A 54 3.55 0.81 -5.60
CA GLN A 54 2.80 1.15 -6.81
C GLN A 54 3.36 2.41 -7.49
N LEU A 55 3.76 3.43 -6.74
CA LEU A 55 4.42 4.62 -7.30
C LEU A 55 5.76 4.24 -7.95
N LYS A 56 6.58 3.42 -7.28
CA LYS A 56 7.88 2.95 -7.81
C LYS A 56 7.71 2.07 -9.04
N ALA A 57 6.63 1.30 -9.11
CA ALA A 57 6.26 0.49 -10.27
C ALA A 57 5.75 1.31 -11.47
N ASN A 58 5.33 2.57 -11.27
CA ASN A 58 4.64 3.39 -12.26
C ASN A 58 5.24 4.80 -12.37
N VAL A 59 6.57 4.88 -12.42
CA VAL A 59 7.32 6.16 -12.46
C VAL A 59 6.90 7.06 -13.62
N ASP A 60 6.61 6.49 -14.79
CA ASP A 60 6.24 7.29 -15.97
C ASP A 60 4.87 7.97 -15.80
N ALA A 61 3.90 7.27 -15.19
CA ALA A 61 2.62 7.88 -14.85
C ALA A 61 2.82 9.03 -13.85
N LEU A 62 3.68 8.85 -12.86
CA LEU A 62 3.97 9.88 -11.86
C LEU A 62 4.70 11.10 -12.45
N ARG A 63 5.61 10.88 -13.41
CA ARG A 63 6.31 11.94 -14.14
C ARG A 63 5.37 12.80 -14.98
N ALA A 64 4.31 12.20 -15.52
CA ALA A 64 3.34 12.87 -16.37
C ALA A 64 2.09 13.38 -15.63
N ALA A 65 1.98 13.13 -14.32
CA ALA A 65 0.86 13.57 -13.50
C ALA A 65 0.99 15.03 -13.04
N ASP A 66 -0.15 15.71 -12.90
CA ASP A 66 -0.24 17.02 -12.27
C ASP A 66 -0.52 16.89 -10.75
N VAL A 67 -1.26 15.84 -10.38
CA VAL A 67 -1.68 15.58 -9.00
C VAL A 67 -1.55 14.10 -8.61
N LEU A 68 -1.10 13.87 -7.38
CA LEU A 68 -1.16 12.57 -6.71
C LEU A 68 -2.17 12.64 -5.56
N PHE A 69 -3.17 11.76 -5.58
CA PHE A 69 -4.05 11.52 -4.43
C PHE A 69 -3.59 10.30 -3.64
N ILE A 70 -3.55 10.43 -2.30
CA ILE A 70 -3.11 9.36 -1.38
C ILE A 70 -4.23 9.07 -0.37
N GLU A 71 -4.84 7.90 -0.41
CA GLU A 71 -5.92 7.48 0.50
C GLU A 71 -5.58 6.16 1.21
N TYR A 72 -4.84 6.20 2.32
CA TYR A 72 -4.52 5.00 3.10
C TYR A 72 -4.78 5.13 4.61
N THR A 73 -5.17 6.31 5.09
CA THR A 73 -5.26 6.61 6.54
C THR A 73 -6.10 5.61 7.32
N LEU A 74 -7.23 5.18 6.75
CA LEU A 74 -8.09 4.17 7.33
C LEU A 74 -7.36 2.82 7.50
N ASN A 75 -6.67 2.37 6.45
CA ASN A 75 -5.93 1.11 6.49
C ASN A 75 -4.70 1.23 7.39
N ASP A 76 -3.90 2.28 7.23
CA ASP A 76 -2.69 2.56 8.00
C ASP A 76 -2.97 2.54 9.50
N THR A 77 -4.12 3.02 9.94
CA THR A 77 -4.52 2.97 11.36
C THR A 77 -4.58 1.55 11.91
N SER A 78 -4.96 0.58 11.07
CA SER A 78 -4.95 -0.84 11.45
C SER A 78 -3.57 -1.48 11.33
N PHE A 79 -2.74 -1.02 10.39
CA PHE A 79 -1.38 -1.55 10.16
C PHE A 79 -0.34 -1.03 11.15
N TYR A 80 -0.53 0.18 11.68
CA TYR A 80 0.45 0.90 12.49
C TYR A 80 -0.10 1.21 13.89
N THR A 81 -0.68 0.20 14.54
CA THR A 81 -1.09 0.29 15.95
C THR A 81 0.09 0.07 16.90
N GLY A 82 0.06 0.70 18.07
CA GLY A 82 1.03 0.48 19.14
C GLY A 82 2.10 1.59 19.27
N PRO A 83 3.04 1.44 20.22
CA PRO A 83 3.95 2.53 20.63
C PRO A 83 4.79 3.12 19.49
N ASP A 84 5.30 2.26 18.59
CA ASP A 84 6.16 2.68 17.47
C ASP A 84 5.41 2.86 16.14
N GLY A 85 4.08 2.71 16.14
CA GLY A 85 3.27 2.69 14.93
C GLY A 85 3.44 3.95 14.09
N LEU A 86 3.31 5.13 14.71
CA LEU A 86 3.45 6.42 14.04
C LEU A 86 4.84 6.61 13.41
N ALA A 87 5.90 6.16 14.10
CA ALA A 87 7.27 6.24 13.61
C ALA A 87 7.51 5.31 12.40
N LYS A 88 6.93 4.11 12.41
CA LYS A 88 7.00 3.18 11.27
C LYS A 88 6.18 3.66 10.08
N TRP A 89 4.98 4.17 10.34
CA TRP A 89 4.10 4.76 9.34
C TRP A 89 4.76 5.94 8.62
N SER A 90 5.39 6.85 9.38
CA SER A 90 5.98 8.05 8.80
C SER A 90 7.08 7.73 7.79
N ARG A 91 7.83 6.63 7.98
CA ARG A 91 8.83 6.17 7.00
C ARG A 91 8.22 5.94 5.61
N GLY A 92 7.08 5.26 5.56
CA GLY A 92 6.36 4.96 4.31
C GLY A 92 5.65 6.18 3.74
N TYR A 93 4.94 6.94 4.59
CA TYR A 93 4.12 8.07 4.14
C TYR A 93 4.95 9.26 3.67
N GLU A 94 5.95 9.66 4.45
CA GLU A 94 6.92 10.67 4.01
C GLU A 94 7.72 10.16 2.80
N GLY A 95 8.10 8.87 2.80
CA GLY A 95 8.75 8.23 1.67
C GLY A 95 7.97 8.37 0.36
N ALA A 96 6.65 8.17 0.39
CA ALA A 96 5.78 8.35 -0.77
C ALA A 96 5.71 9.81 -1.26
N ILE A 97 5.57 10.76 -0.34
CA ILE A 97 5.57 12.20 -0.67
C ILE A 97 6.89 12.58 -1.35
N ARG A 98 8.01 12.24 -0.70
CA ARG A 98 9.34 12.61 -1.18
C ARG A 98 9.67 11.93 -2.49
N PHE A 99 9.41 10.63 -2.63
CA PHE A 99 9.63 9.90 -3.88
C PHE A 99 8.85 10.52 -5.04
N ALA A 100 7.57 10.87 -4.84
CA ALA A 100 6.76 11.52 -5.87
C ALA A 100 7.33 12.87 -6.30
N ARG A 101 7.79 13.68 -5.35
CA ARG A 101 8.43 14.98 -5.60
C ARG A 101 9.81 14.86 -6.25
N THR A 102 10.56 13.79 -5.97
CA THR A 102 11.84 13.48 -6.63
C THR A 102 11.62 13.12 -8.10
N VAL A 103 10.60 12.30 -8.40
CA VAL A 103 10.24 11.92 -9.78
C VAL A 103 9.65 13.11 -10.55
N ASN A 104 8.81 13.91 -9.89
CA ASN A 104 8.13 15.05 -10.48
C ASN A 104 8.12 16.24 -9.51
N GLN A 105 9.04 17.18 -9.72
CA GLN A 105 9.19 18.37 -8.87
C GLN A 105 8.01 19.35 -8.94
N LYS A 106 7.03 19.15 -9.82
CA LYS A 106 5.85 20.01 -9.95
C LYS A 106 4.57 19.35 -9.44
N ILE A 107 4.60 18.05 -9.15
CA ILE A 107 3.40 17.33 -8.72
C ILE A 107 2.83 17.95 -7.45
N LYS A 108 1.52 18.20 -7.48
CA LYS A 108 0.72 18.53 -6.31
C LYS A 108 0.30 17.25 -5.62
N ILE A 109 0.38 17.20 -4.29
CA ILE A 109 0.03 15.99 -3.54
C ILE A 109 -1.13 16.31 -2.62
N VAL A 110 -2.13 15.43 -2.63
CA VAL A 110 -3.35 15.56 -1.85
C VAL A 110 -3.57 14.28 -1.03
N PRO A 111 -3.17 14.30 0.25
CA PRO A 111 -3.67 13.34 1.22
C PRO A 111 -5.20 13.38 1.34
N ILE A 112 -5.84 12.21 1.34
CA ILE A 112 -7.25 12.04 1.61
C ILE A 112 -7.38 11.26 2.92
N ILE A 113 -8.15 11.80 3.87
CA ILE A 113 -8.36 11.20 5.18
C ILE A 113 -9.78 10.63 5.26
N PHE A 114 -9.87 9.30 5.38
CA PHE A 114 -11.09 8.56 5.66
C PHE A 114 -11.04 7.94 7.06
N ALA A 115 -12.20 7.51 7.55
CA ALA A 115 -12.35 6.95 8.89
C ALA A 115 -13.24 5.71 8.88
N THR A 116 -12.97 4.75 9.76
CA THR A 116 -13.86 3.60 10.03
C THR A 116 -15.01 4.01 10.93
N GLN A 117 -16.09 3.22 10.91
CA GLN A 117 -17.22 3.37 11.84
C GLN A 117 -16.84 3.09 13.31
N THR A 118 -15.73 2.37 13.52
CA THR A 118 -15.34 1.83 14.84
C THR A 118 -13.98 2.32 15.31
N GLY A 119 -13.61 1.96 16.55
CA GLY A 119 -12.27 2.16 17.10
C GLY A 119 -11.91 3.64 17.30
N VAL A 120 -10.62 3.95 17.19
CA VAL A 120 -10.08 5.30 17.45
C VAL A 120 -10.72 6.38 16.58
N HIS A 121 -11.18 6.03 15.38
CA HIS A 121 -11.86 6.95 14.47
C HIS A 121 -13.18 7.48 15.03
N ARG A 122 -13.92 6.64 15.79
CA ARG A 122 -15.19 7.01 16.41
C ARG A 122 -15.00 7.64 17.78
N THR A 123 -14.08 7.10 18.59
CA THR A 123 -14.04 7.40 20.03
C THR A 123 -12.93 8.36 20.44
N GLY A 124 -12.10 8.84 19.51
CA GLY A 124 -10.97 9.69 19.86
C GLY A 124 -10.31 10.39 18.68
N ILE A 125 -9.13 10.96 18.96
CA ILE A 125 -8.29 11.62 17.95
C ILE A 125 -7.30 10.59 17.42
N ASN A 126 -7.37 10.30 16.12
CA ASN A 126 -6.43 9.38 15.49
C ASN A 126 -5.06 10.06 15.30
N PRO A 127 -3.97 9.53 15.91
CA PRO A 127 -2.63 10.09 15.74
C PRO A 127 -2.13 10.11 14.30
N LEU A 128 -2.54 9.15 13.45
CA LEU A 128 -2.13 9.15 12.04
C LEU A 128 -2.81 10.27 11.25
N HIS A 129 -4.04 10.64 11.59
CA HIS A 129 -4.70 11.79 10.96
C HIS A 129 -3.94 13.09 11.29
N ALA A 130 -3.56 13.27 12.55
CA ALA A 130 -2.71 14.37 12.97
C ALA A 130 -1.34 14.33 12.26
N GLY A 131 -0.75 13.14 12.11
CA GLY A 131 0.48 12.92 11.34
C GLY A 131 0.37 13.36 9.89
N VAL A 132 -0.76 13.08 9.21
CA VAL A 132 -1.00 13.52 7.83
C VAL A 132 -1.07 15.04 7.74
N HIS A 133 -1.82 15.69 8.63
CA HIS A 133 -1.89 17.17 8.69
C HIS A 133 -0.53 17.79 8.98
N TYR A 134 0.26 17.19 9.88
CA TYR A 134 1.61 17.63 10.19
C TYR A 134 2.55 17.54 8.98
N LEU A 135 2.56 16.39 8.29
CA LEU A 135 3.34 16.23 7.05
C LEU A 135 2.85 17.19 5.95
N ALA A 136 1.54 17.36 5.81
CA ALA A 136 0.99 18.29 4.82
C ALA A 136 1.42 19.73 5.06
N ALA A 137 1.42 20.18 6.32
CA ALA A 137 1.94 21.50 6.67
C ALA A 137 3.43 21.64 6.35
N HIS A 138 4.25 20.63 6.71
CA HIS A 138 5.69 20.63 6.44
C HIS A 138 6.03 20.65 4.94
N TYR A 139 5.25 19.92 4.12
CA TYR A 139 5.48 19.77 2.68
C TYR A 139 4.66 20.72 1.80
N GLY A 140 3.83 21.60 2.38
CA GLY A 140 2.98 22.53 1.63
C GLY A 140 1.89 21.85 0.80
N LEU A 141 1.25 20.82 1.36
CA LEU A 141 0.21 20.01 0.72
C LEU A 141 -1.19 20.46 1.16
N ALA A 142 -2.19 20.26 0.30
CA ALA A 142 -3.59 20.37 0.72
C ALA A 142 -4.13 19.00 1.15
N VAL A 143 -4.86 18.96 2.26
CA VAL A 143 -5.48 17.74 2.79
C VAL A 143 -6.98 17.76 2.53
N ALA A 144 -7.51 16.69 1.96
CA ALA A 144 -8.93 16.41 1.94
C ALA A 144 -9.31 15.58 3.17
N ASP A 145 -9.56 16.24 4.31
CA ASP A 145 -10.01 15.56 5.53
C ASP A 145 -11.53 15.35 5.50
N VAL A 146 -11.93 14.22 4.90
CA VAL A 146 -13.35 13.88 4.73
C VAL A 146 -13.98 13.51 6.06
N ASN A 147 -13.25 12.84 6.94
CA ASN A 147 -13.74 12.52 8.28
C ASN A 147 -14.12 13.79 9.05
N SER A 148 -13.21 14.77 9.12
CA SER A 148 -13.47 16.04 9.79
C SER A 148 -14.64 16.79 9.16
N ALA A 149 -14.74 16.80 7.82
CA ALA A 149 -15.86 17.43 7.13
C ALA A 149 -17.21 16.76 7.43
N PHE A 150 -17.25 15.43 7.52
CA PHE A 150 -18.47 14.70 7.88
C PHE A 150 -18.87 14.94 9.34
N ILE A 151 -17.93 14.93 10.29
CA ILE A 151 -18.22 15.27 11.68
C ILE A 151 -18.72 16.72 11.81
N GLN A 152 -18.13 17.66 11.08
CA GLN A 152 -18.59 19.06 11.05
C GLN A 152 -20.01 19.19 10.49
N ARG A 153 -20.37 18.38 9.50
CA ARG A 153 -21.67 18.45 8.81
C ARG A 153 -22.78 17.70 9.52
N PHE A 154 -22.49 16.56 10.14
CA PHE A 154 -23.48 15.64 10.69
C PHE A 154 -23.36 15.43 12.20
N GLY A 155 -22.34 16.00 12.85
CA GLY A 155 -22.01 15.76 14.25
C GLY A 155 -21.29 14.43 14.47
N ALA A 156 -20.95 14.15 15.74
CA ALA A 156 -20.33 12.89 16.14
C ALA A 156 -21.23 11.67 15.87
N ASP A 157 -22.55 11.87 15.81
CA ASP A 157 -23.55 10.85 15.51
C ASP A 157 -23.38 10.25 14.10
N PHE A 158 -22.59 10.86 13.22
CA PHE A 158 -22.24 10.32 11.91
C PHE A 158 -21.84 8.83 11.96
N PHE A 159 -21.07 8.41 12.97
CA PHE A 159 -20.62 7.03 13.11
C PHE A 159 -21.74 6.05 13.51
N GLU A 160 -22.84 6.56 14.06
CA GLU A 160 -23.96 5.77 14.58
C GLU A 160 -25.17 5.82 13.65
N GLN A 161 -25.22 6.78 12.72
CA GLN A 161 -26.31 6.95 11.79
C GLN A 161 -26.42 5.78 10.81
N PRO A 162 -27.59 5.11 10.73
CA PRO A 162 -27.83 4.06 9.75
C PRO A 162 -27.59 4.55 8.32
N GLY A 163 -26.90 3.72 7.53
CA GLY A 163 -26.62 4.03 6.12
C GLY A 163 -25.46 5.01 5.89
N MET A 164 -24.66 5.35 6.91
CA MET A 164 -23.39 6.07 6.70
C MET A 164 -22.26 5.12 6.27
N TYR A 165 -22.33 3.88 6.73
CA TYR A 165 -21.37 2.83 6.47
C TYR A 165 -22.09 1.58 5.97
N GLN A 166 -21.48 0.88 5.01
CA GLN A 166 -21.96 -0.42 4.55
C GLN A 166 -21.52 -1.55 5.50
N ASP A 167 -20.31 -1.41 6.02
CA ASP A 167 -19.72 -2.23 7.06
C ASP A 167 -18.77 -1.37 7.90
N PHE A 168 -18.09 -1.93 8.89
CA PHE A 168 -17.27 -1.15 9.81
C PHE A 168 -16.15 -0.33 9.15
N ALA A 169 -15.75 -0.63 7.91
CA ALA A 169 -14.61 0.02 7.23
C ALA A 169 -14.99 0.80 5.97
N HIS A 170 -16.14 0.51 5.34
CA HIS A 170 -16.49 1.10 4.05
C HIS A 170 -17.69 2.03 4.15
N TYR A 171 -17.54 3.24 3.60
CA TYR A 171 -18.66 4.18 3.49
C TYR A 171 -19.80 3.58 2.67
N GLN A 172 -21.03 3.98 3.00
CA GLN A 172 -22.20 3.54 2.24
C GLN A 172 -22.16 4.08 0.81
N ARG A 173 -22.36 3.16 -0.14
CA ARG A 173 -22.36 3.46 -1.58
C ARG A 173 -23.79 3.58 -2.11
N PRO A 174 -24.05 4.44 -3.13
CA PRO A 174 -23.14 5.47 -3.65
C PRO A 174 -23.19 6.78 -2.84
N VAL A 175 -24.18 6.95 -1.97
CA VAL A 175 -24.54 8.27 -1.40
C VAL A 175 -23.38 8.90 -0.62
N VAL A 176 -22.83 8.20 0.37
CA VAL A 176 -21.76 8.75 1.23
C VAL A 176 -20.45 8.85 0.48
N THR A 177 -20.18 7.92 -0.44
CA THR A 177 -19.01 8.01 -1.31
C THR A 177 -19.07 9.21 -2.27
N ASN A 178 -20.25 9.61 -2.73
CA ASN A 178 -20.41 10.82 -3.53
C ASN A 178 -20.19 12.09 -2.70
N LEU A 179 -20.71 12.12 -1.47
CA LEU A 179 -20.42 13.21 -0.53
C LEU A 179 -18.92 13.31 -0.23
N ALA A 180 -18.23 12.17 -0.12
CA ALA A 180 -16.78 12.15 0.05
C ALA A 180 -16.06 12.76 -1.16
N ALA A 181 -16.50 12.43 -2.38
CA ALA A 181 -15.96 13.02 -3.61
C ALA A 181 -16.17 14.54 -3.67
N GLU A 182 -17.35 15.03 -3.25
CA GLU A 182 -17.64 16.46 -3.13
C GLU A 182 -16.69 17.15 -2.15
N VAL A 183 -16.51 16.59 -0.96
CA VAL A 183 -15.57 17.15 0.04
C VAL A 183 -14.14 17.16 -0.50
N VAL A 184 -13.68 16.08 -1.13
CA VAL A 184 -12.34 16.04 -1.73
C VAL A 184 -12.18 17.17 -2.75
N ALA A 185 -13.15 17.33 -3.66
CA ALA A 185 -13.11 18.39 -4.66
C ALA A 185 -13.14 19.79 -4.04
N GLU A 186 -14.08 20.06 -3.14
CA GLU A 186 -14.25 21.36 -2.47
C GLU A 186 -12.99 21.77 -1.70
N ARG A 187 -12.43 20.87 -0.89
CA ARG A 187 -11.29 21.18 -0.02
C ARG A 187 -9.99 21.38 -0.79
N THR A 188 -9.89 20.86 -2.01
CA THR A 188 -8.60 20.81 -2.74
C THR A 188 -8.61 21.58 -4.05
N ALA A 189 -9.77 21.93 -4.60
CA ALA A 189 -9.86 22.72 -5.82
C ALA A 189 -9.08 24.05 -5.75
N PRO A 190 -9.14 24.86 -4.67
CA PRO A 190 -8.32 26.08 -4.59
C PRO A 190 -6.82 25.81 -4.71
N TYR A 191 -6.33 24.77 -4.01
CA TYR A 191 -4.94 24.34 -4.09
C TYR A 191 -4.58 23.87 -5.50
N LEU A 192 -5.42 23.05 -6.15
CA LEU A 192 -5.14 22.54 -7.49
C LEU A 192 -5.21 23.64 -8.56
N LEU A 193 -6.14 24.60 -8.43
CA LEU A 193 -6.27 25.76 -9.34
C LEU A 193 -5.12 26.75 -9.19
N SER A 194 -4.61 26.94 -7.97
CA SER A 194 -3.53 27.90 -7.70
C SER A 194 -2.32 27.73 -8.61
N ASP A 195 -1.61 28.83 -8.85
CA ASP A 195 -0.32 28.85 -9.54
C ASP A 195 0.85 28.45 -8.63
N LEU A 196 0.55 27.96 -7.41
CA LEU A 196 1.55 27.43 -6.50
C LEU A 196 2.25 26.24 -7.16
N VAL A 197 3.52 26.44 -7.52
CA VAL A 197 4.45 25.38 -7.88
C VAL A 197 5.13 24.96 -6.58
N PRO A 198 5.05 23.69 -6.16
CA PRO A 198 5.62 23.34 -4.87
C PRO A 198 7.15 23.47 -4.95
N GLY A 199 7.74 24.05 -3.90
CA GLY A 199 9.15 24.42 -3.85
C GLY A 199 10.11 23.23 -3.70
N PRO A 200 11.41 23.49 -3.49
CA PRO A 200 12.37 22.44 -3.18
C PRO A 200 11.91 21.58 -2.00
N LEU A 201 12.27 20.29 -2.01
CA LEU A 201 11.94 19.40 -0.90
C LEU A 201 12.55 19.94 0.40
N PRO A 202 11.75 20.16 1.47
CA PRO A 202 12.30 20.52 2.77
C PRO A 202 13.13 19.36 3.35
N PRO A 203 13.89 19.60 4.43
CA PRO A 203 14.56 18.53 5.16
C PRO A 203 13.57 17.42 5.54
N LYS A 204 14.01 16.17 5.47
CA LYS A 204 13.22 15.03 5.92
C LYS A 204 12.96 15.13 7.43
N LEU A 205 11.74 14.83 7.85
CA LEU A 205 11.35 14.71 9.26
C LEU A 205 11.75 13.34 9.79
N CYS A 206 11.49 12.29 9.02
CA CYS A 206 11.92 10.94 9.32
C CYS A 206 13.28 10.67 8.66
N ALA A 207 14.34 10.57 9.47
CA ALA A 207 15.68 10.29 8.97
C ALA A 207 15.81 8.95 8.21
N THR A 208 14.88 8.02 8.48
CA THR A 208 14.81 6.67 7.90
C THR A 208 13.61 6.49 6.97
N ASP A 209 13.17 7.58 6.33
CA ASP A 209 12.11 7.52 5.33
C ASP A 209 12.45 6.57 4.17
N TYR A 210 11.41 6.06 3.52
CA TYR A 210 11.53 5.04 2.48
C TYR A 210 11.52 5.61 1.05
N ALA A 211 11.75 6.92 0.85
CA ALA A 211 11.77 7.50 -0.48
C ALA A 211 12.80 6.82 -1.40
N GLU A 212 13.99 6.54 -0.86
CA GLU A 212 15.12 5.91 -1.57
C GLU A 212 15.09 4.38 -1.55
N CYS A 213 13.99 3.75 -1.10
CA CYS A 213 13.85 2.30 -1.23
C CYS A 213 13.84 1.89 -2.71
N SER A 214 14.35 0.70 -2.99
CA SER A 214 14.34 0.10 -4.31
C SER A 214 13.31 -1.02 -4.38
N LEU A 215 12.80 -1.27 -5.58
CA LEU A 215 11.80 -2.31 -5.84
C LEU A 215 12.41 -3.33 -6.81
N ILE A 216 12.60 -4.55 -6.33
CA ILE A 216 13.03 -5.70 -7.14
C ILE A 216 11.77 -6.29 -7.78
N ARG A 217 11.78 -6.47 -9.10
CA ARG A 217 10.69 -7.13 -9.83
C ARG A 217 11.29 -8.09 -10.86
N HIS A 218 10.45 -8.69 -11.69
CA HIS A 218 10.94 -9.23 -12.95
C HIS A 218 11.39 -8.06 -13.86
N PRO A 219 12.56 -8.12 -14.54
CA PRO A 219 13.46 -9.27 -14.70
C PRO A 219 14.63 -9.36 -13.70
N ASP A 220 14.68 -8.54 -12.64
CA ASP A 220 15.78 -8.52 -11.67
C ASP A 220 15.94 -9.86 -10.92
N VAL A 221 14.88 -10.67 -10.86
CA VAL A 221 14.90 -12.02 -10.31
C VAL A 221 15.08 -13.04 -11.44
N PRO A 222 16.14 -13.87 -11.44
CA PRO A 222 16.46 -14.80 -12.52
C PRO A 222 15.57 -16.06 -12.49
N ILE A 223 14.26 -15.88 -12.41
CA ILE A 223 13.24 -16.93 -12.59
C ILE A 223 12.71 -16.80 -14.03
N PRO A 224 12.85 -17.83 -14.89
CA PRO A 224 12.48 -17.73 -16.29
C PRO A 224 10.96 -17.68 -16.51
N THR A 225 10.19 -18.24 -15.57
CA THR A 225 8.73 -18.31 -15.68
C THR A 225 8.08 -17.09 -15.04
N ILE A 226 7.39 -16.31 -15.85
CA ILE A 226 6.58 -15.17 -15.41
C ILE A 226 5.13 -15.60 -15.37
N LEU A 227 4.48 -15.38 -14.24
CA LEU A 227 3.04 -15.54 -14.09
C LEU A 227 2.37 -14.18 -14.30
N ASN A 228 1.35 -14.12 -15.17
CA ASN A 228 0.54 -12.92 -15.36
C ASN A 228 -0.82 -13.08 -14.68
N PHE A 229 -1.17 -12.12 -13.83
CA PHE A 229 -2.43 -12.07 -13.10
C PHE A 229 -3.21 -10.84 -13.52
N LYS A 230 -4.38 -11.09 -14.13
CA LYS A 230 -5.23 -10.04 -14.67
C LYS A 230 -6.67 -10.13 -14.19
N ASN A 231 -7.21 -9.00 -13.78
CA ASN A 231 -8.64 -8.79 -13.56
C ASN A 231 -9.04 -7.38 -14.07
N TYR A 232 -10.22 -6.88 -13.68
CA TYR A 232 -10.71 -5.58 -14.17
C TYR A 232 -9.87 -4.37 -13.70
N LEU A 233 -9.09 -4.53 -12.62
CA LEU A 233 -8.31 -3.46 -11.98
C LEU A 233 -6.80 -3.69 -12.09
N TYR A 234 -6.36 -4.94 -12.06
CA TYR A 234 -4.95 -5.30 -12.00
C TYR A 234 -4.52 -6.06 -13.26
N ASP A 235 -3.32 -5.75 -13.73
CA ASP A 235 -2.55 -6.52 -14.71
C ASP A 235 -1.11 -6.57 -14.19
N VAL A 236 -0.75 -7.68 -13.55
CA VAL A 236 0.45 -7.77 -12.71
C VAL A 236 1.23 -9.03 -13.07
N ASN A 237 2.52 -8.84 -13.36
CA ASN A 237 3.48 -9.92 -13.51
C ASN A 237 4.10 -10.28 -12.15
N ALA A 238 4.28 -11.56 -11.91
CA ALA A 238 4.88 -12.11 -10.70
C ALA A 238 5.80 -13.28 -11.02
N PHE A 239 6.74 -13.55 -10.12
CA PHE A 239 7.58 -14.75 -10.13
C PHE A 239 7.17 -15.67 -8.97
N GLU A 240 7.30 -16.98 -9.17
CA GLU A 240 6.85 -17.98 -8.21
C GLU A 240 7.93 -18.29 -7.16
N VAL A 241 7.60 -18.18 -5.88
CA VAL A 241 8.48 -18.61 -4.79
C VAL A 241 8.28 -20.09 -4.48
N ALA A 242 7.11 -20.66 -4.75
CA ALA A 242 6.89 -22.10 -4.57
C ALA A 242 7.84 -22.92 -5.47
N GLY A 243 8.52 -23.90 -4.87
CA GLY A 243 9.56 -24.68 -5.56
C GLY A 243 10.87 -23.91 -5.81
N ASN A 244 11.02 -22.69 -5.29
CA ASN A 244 12.23 -21.89 -5.41
C ASN A 244 12.72 -21.39 -4.04
N CYS A 245 14.01 -21.14 -3.96
CA CYS A 245 14.66 -20.46 -2.85
C CYS A 245 15.32 -19.20 -3.40
N ILE A 246 14.83 -18.02 -2.99
CA ILE A 246 15.33 -16.73 -3.50
C ILE A 246 16.21 -16.08 -2.45
N THR A 247 17.50 -15.94 -2.73
CA THR A 247 18.46 -15.29 -1.83
C THR A 247 18.81 -13.89 -2.33
N LEU A 248 18.72 -12.91 -1.46
CA LEU A 248 19.10 -11.52 -1.66
C LEU A 248 20.32 -11.21 -0.79
N GLU A 249 21.29 -10.47 -1.34
CA GLU A 249 22.37 -9.86 -0.58
C GLU A 249 22.20 -8.34 -0.62
N ILE A 250 21.99 -7.71 0.54
CA ILE A 250 21.69 -6.28 0.66
C ILE A 250 22.68 -5.63 1.62
N GLU A 251 23.48 -4.70 1.12
CA GLU A 251 24.41 -3.90 1.92
C GLU A 251 23.70 -2.73 2.59
N GLY A 252 23.84 -2.60 3.92
CA GLY A 252 23.33 -1.47 4.68
C GLY A 252 21.79 -1.34 4.71
N GLY A 253 21.08 -2.42 4.42
CA GLY A 253 19.62 -2.43 4.35
C GLY A 253 19.00 -3.82 4.48
N SER A 254 17.67 -3.87 4.34
CA SER A 254 16.87 -5.09 4.46
C SER A 254 15.65 -5.01 3.54
N ILE A 255 14.94 -6.13 3.39
CA ILE A 255 13.60 -6.13 2.80
C ILE A 255 12.61 -5.49 3.78
N VAL A 256 11.70 -4.67 3.26
CA VAL A 256 10.72 -3.92 4.08
C VAL A 256 9.27 -4.23 3.73
N ALA A 257 9.01 -4.66 2.49
CA ALA A 257 7.70 -5.13 2.07
C ALA A 257 7.77 -6.04 0.84
N ALA A 258 6.74 -6.84 0.64
CA ALA A 258 6.52 -7.60 -0.60
C ALA A 258 5.12 -7.32 -1.13
N GLN A 259 5.01 -7.08 -2.44
CA GLN A 259 3.76 -7.17 -3.18
C GLN A 259 3.60 -8.60 -3.68
N TYR A 260 2.51 -9.27 -3.35
CA TYR A 260 2.28 -10.66 -3.72
C TYR A 260 0.85 -10.90 -4.20
N ILE A 261 0.67 -12.02 -4.89
CA ILE A 261 -0.63 -12.51 -5.32
C ILE A 261 -1.10 -13.53 -4.29
N CYS A 262 -2.18 -13.21 -3.60
CA CYS A 262 -2.86 -14.18 -2.75
C CYS A 262 -3.78 -15.03 -3.63
N LEU A 263 -3.64 -16.35 -3.48
CA LEU A 263 -4.48 -17.39 -4.08
C LEU A 263 -5.19 -18.19 -2.98
N GLU A 264 -6.16 -19.03 -3.34
CA GLU A 264 -6.90 -19.83 -2.35
C GLU A 264 -6.04 -20.91 -1.66
N ASP A 265 -4.93 -21.28 -2.30
CA ASP A 265 -3.89 -22.22 -1.90
C ASP A 265 -2.55 -21.52 -1.60
N ALA A 266 -2.62 -20.24 -1.20
CA ALA A 266 -1.45 -19.43 -0.87
C ALA A 266 -0.56 -20.11 0.17
N ALA A 267 0.70 -20.32 -0.19
CA ALA A 267 1.72 -20.84 0.70
C ALA A 267 2.22 -19.78 1.67
N GLN A 268 2.58 -20.20 2.88
CA GLN A 268 3.30 -19.38 3.85
C GLN A 268 4.66 -18.99 3.30
N LEU A 269 5.11 -17.82 3.73
CA LEU A 269 6.46 -17.35 3.43
C LEU A 269 7.34 -17.56 4.66
N TYR A 270 8.44 -18.26 4.45
CA TYR A 270 9.53 -18.35 5.42
C TYR A 270 10.69 -17.46 4.95
N ILE A 271 11.27 -16.74 5.90
CA ILE A 271 12.37 -15.81 5.65
C ILE A 271 13.51 -16.19 6.57
N GLN A 272 14.69 -16.47 6.00
CA GLN A 272 15.93 -16.55 6.76
C GLN A 272 16.65 -15.22 6.64
N MET A 273 17.08 -14.63 7.76
CA MET A 273 17.94 -13.45 7.75
C MET A 273 18.97 -13.57 8.86
N ASN A 274 20.25 -13.51 8.49
CA ASN A 274 21.38 -13.53 9.42
C ASN A 274 21.32 -14.68 10.45
N GLY A 275 20.88 -15.88 10.00
CA GLY A 275 20.77 -17.08 10.84
C GLY A 275 19.46 -17.20 11.64
N ALA A 276 18.64 -16.16 11.72
CA ALA A 276 17.30 -16.23 12.29
C ALA A 276 16.26 -16.60 11.23
N TRP A 277 15.22 -17.33 11.65
CA TRP A 277 14.11 -17.70 10.79
C TRP A 277 12.80 -17.05 11.22
N PHE A 278 12.06 -16.61 10.22
CA PHE A 278 10.79 -15.93 10.37
C PHE A 278 9.71 -16.61 9.53
N GLN A 279 8.46 -16.51 9.98
CA GLN A 279 7.30 -16.96 9.21
C GLN A 279 6.27 -15.84 9.05
N CYS A 280 5.68 -15.76 7.85
CA CYS A 280 4.56 -14.88 7.53
C CYS A 280 3.37 -15.72 7.07
N GLN A 281 2.20 -15.43 7.64
CA GLN A 281 0.94 -15.91 7.08
C GLN A 281 0.56 -15.04 5.88
N THR A 282 0.13 -15.67 4.79
CA THR A 282 -0.09 -15.03 3.48
C THR A 282 -1.54 -15.14 2.99
N LEU A 283 -2.38 -15.97 3.60
CA LEU A 283 -3.77 -16.13 3.16
C LEU A 283 -4.60 -14.93 3.62
N GLN A 284 -5.19 -14.20 2.67
CA GLN A 284 -6.10 -13.09 2.96
C GLN A 284 -7.51 -13.61 3.26
N PRO A 285 -8.29 -12.95 4.13
CA PRO A 285 -9.63 -13.42 4.53
C PRO A 285 -10.56 -13.68 3.34
N GLY A 286 -10.47 -12.85 2.30
CA GLY A 286 -11.29 -12.98 1.09
C GLY A 286 -11.05 -14.25 0.27
N LEU A 287 -9.95 -14.98 0.51
CA LEU A 287 -9.63 -16.25 -0.17
C LEU A 287 -9.74 -17.49 0.72
N VAL A 288 -10.16 -17.32 1.98
CA VAL A 288 -10.57 -18.47 2.83
C VAL A 288 -11.80 -19.14 2.19
N LYS A 289 -12.79 -18.35 1.80
CA LYS A 289 -13.93 -18.77 0.97
C LYS A 289 -13.95 -17.89 -0.28
N PRO A 290 -13.19 -18.26 -1.32
CA PRO A 290 -12.83 -17.34 -2.39
C PRO A 290 -14.05 -16.88 -3.17
N THR A 291 -14.27 -15.57 -3.17
CA THR A 291 -15.20 -14.88 -4.09
C THR A 291 -14.46 -14.23 -5.26
N TYR A 292 -13.12 -14.28 -5.24
CA TYR A 292 -12.23 -13.69 -6.24
C TYR A 292 -11.25 -14.74 -6.73
N LYS A 293 -10.80 -14.62 -7.99
CA LYS A 293 -9.77 -15.50 -8.56
C LYS A 293 -8.41 -15.35 -7.84
N PHE A 294 -8.07 -14.12 -7.47
CA PHE A 294 -6.89 -13.77 -6.70
C PHE A 294 -7.08 -12.41 -6.03
N LEU A 295 -6.25 -12.09 -5.05
CA LEU A 295 -6.12 -10.75 -4.49
C LEU A 295 -4.67 -10.26 -4.65
N LEU A 296 -4.49 -9.04 -5.15
CA LEU A 296 -3.21 -8.35 -5.02
C LEU A 296 -3.09 -7.88 -3.57
N SER A 297 -1.97 -8.20 -2.93
CA SER A 297 -1.81 -8.04 -1.49
C SER A 297 -0.38 -7.65 -1.12
N MET A 298 -0.15 -7.40 0.15
CA MET A 298 1.13 -6.95 0.70
C MET A 298 1.54 -7.74 1.94
N LEU A 299 2.83 -7.99 2.08
CA LEU A 299 3.49 -8.36 3.33
C LEU A 299 4.37 -7.18 3.77
N ASN A 300 4.38 -6.87 5.06
CA ASN A 300 5.28 -5.89 5.66
C ASN A 300 6.31 -6.62 6.53
N PHE A 301 7.57 -6.19 6.43
CA PHE A 301 8.68 -6.77 7.17
C PHE A 301 9.29 -5.72 8.10
N ASP A 302 9.33 -6.05 9.38
CA ASP A 302 10.04 -5.27 10.39
C ASP A 302 11.29 -6.03 10.80
N LEU A 303 12.20 -6.15 9.83
CA LEU A 303 13.44 -6.91 9.96
C LEU A 303 14.61 -5.92 10.05
N PRO A 304 15.14 -5.65 11.25
CA PRO A 304 16.23 -4.68 11.41
C PRO A 304 17.48 -5.19 10.69
N PRO A 305 18.11 -4.37 9.83
CA PRO A 305 19.35 -4.75 9.17
C PRO A 305 20.49 -4.87 10.19
N ALA A 306 21.37 -5.86 9.98
CA ALA A 306 22.68 -5.90 10.63
C ALA A 306 23.68 -5.00 9.89
N GLU A 307 24.80 -4.68 10.54
CA GLU A 307 25.93 -4.01 9.89
C GLU A 307 26.49 -4.87 8.74
N GLY A 308 26.87 -4.21 7.63
CA GLY A 308 27.43 -4.88 6.45
C GLY A 308 26.37 -5.45 5.51
N ILE A 309 26.62 -6.66 5.00
CA ILE A 309 25.77 -7.34 4.01
C ILE A 309 24.79 -8.27 4.73
N ASN A 310 23.50 -7.99 4.56
CA ASN A 310 22.42 -8.83 5.02
C ASN A 310 22.10 -9.86 3.94
N ARG A 311 22.21 -11.15 4.29
CA ARG A 311 21.77 -12.25 3.44
C ARG A 311 20.37 -12.67 3.84
N ILE A 312 19.43 -12.52 2.91
CA ILE A 312 17.99 -12.73 3.14
C ILE A 312 17.49 -13.79 2.17
N THR A 313 16.96 -14.89 2.69
CA THR A 313 16.44 -16.01 1.89
C THR A 313 14.93 -16.12 2.04
N LEU A 314 14.21 -16.16 0.92
CA LEU A 314 12.76 -16.32 0.84
C LEU A 314 12.43 -17.71 0.29
N THR A 315 11.58 -18.45 1.00
CA THR A 315 11.13 -19.79 0.58
C THR A 315 9.72 -20.09 1.10
N THR A 316 9.04 -21.02 0.43
CA THR A 316 7.78 -21.61 0.93
C THR A 316 8.01 -22.92 1.69
N GLN A 317 9.24 -23.47 1.64
CA GLN A 317 9.59 -24.68 2.38
C GLN A 317 9.81 -24.33 3.86
N ARG A 318 9.08 -25.01 4.73
CA ARG A 318 9.27 -24.87 6.18
C ARG A 318 10.67 -25.40 6.55
N PRO A 319 11.49 -24.60 7.26
CA PRO A 319 12.77 -25.10 7.74
C PRO A 319 12.57 -26.11 8.90
N GLU A 320 13.39 -27.15 8.93
CA GLU A 320 13.36 -28.20 9.96
C GLU A 320 14.31 -27.89 11.11
N GLY A 321 13.93 -28.27 12.34
CA GLY A 321 14.82 -28.19 13.51
C GLY A 321 15.22 -26.78 13.95
N VAL A 322 14.49 -25.74 13.51
CA VAL A 322 14.77 -24.34 13.87
C VAL A 322 13.55 -23.66 14.50
N ASP A 323 13.82 -22.69 15.37
CA ASP A 323 12.79 -21.83 15.93
C ASP A 323 12.32 -20.80 14.91
N LEU A 324 11.00 -20.60 14.83
CA LEU A 324 10.35 -19.69 13.91
C LEU A 324 9.77 -18.48 14.65
N THR A 325 10.28 -17.29 14.32
CA THR A 325 9.69 -16.03 14.79
C THR A 325 8.52 -15.63 13.89
N LYS A 326 7.35 -15.36 14.46
CA LYS A 326 6.19 -14.92 13.68
C LYS A 326 6.31 -13.44 13.32
N LEU A 327 6.32 -13.13 12.04
CA LEU A 327 6.12 -11.77 11.54
C LEU A 327 4.63 -11.56 11.30
N VAL A 328 3.98 -10.85 12.22
CA VAL A 328 2.54 -10.61 12.19
C VAL A 328 2.17 -9.77 10.96
N GLN A 329 1.27 -10.29 10.15
CA GLN A 329 0.70 -9.58 9.00
C GLN A 329 -0.76 -9.26 9.31
N VAL A 330 -1.13 -7.98 9.25
CA VAL A 330 -2.47 -7.54 9.65
C VAL A 330 -3.52 -8.15 8.73
N GLY A 331 -4.51 -8.81 9.34
CA GLY A 331 -5.64 -9.41 8.64
C GLY A 331 -5.39 -10.77 8.01
N THR A 332 -4.14 -11.25 7.87
CA THR A 332 -3.89 -12.56 7.27
C THR A 332 -4.33 -13.71 8.17
N LYS A 333 -4.52 -14.87 7.57
CA LYS A 333 -4.99 -16.12 8.18
C LYS A 333 -3.98 -17.23 7.88
N PRO A 334 -3.96 -18.30 8.71
CA PRO A 334 -3.27 -19.52 8.33
C PRO A 334 -3.89 -20.11 7.05
N PRO A 335 -3.12 -20.90 6.28
CA PRO A 335 -3.66 -21.68 5.17
C PRO A 335 -4.82 -22.57 5.61
N VAL A 336 -5.83 -22.71 4.75
CA VAL A 336 -6.99 -23.60 4.96
C VAL A 336 -7.11 -24.67 3.87
N ARG A 337 -6.16 -24.69 2.94
CA ARG A 337 -6.00 -25.62 1.82
C ARG A 337 -4.51 -26.00 1.74
N PRO A 338 -4.16 -27.10 1.04
CA PRO A 338 -2.76 -27.43 0.78
C PRO A 338 -2.03 -26.26 0.13
N GLU A 339 -0.92 -25.85 0.72
CA GLU A 339 -0.08 -24.75 0.27
C GLU A 339 0.63 -25.12 -1.03
N ARG A 340 0.47 -24.33 -2.09
CA ARG A 340 1.01 -24.67 -3.42
C ARG A 340 1.72 -23.54 -4.14
N SER A 341 1.33 -22.30 -3.90
CA SER A 341 1.79 -21.16 -4.69
C SER A 341 1.97 -19.92 -3.83
N LEU A 342 3.01 -19.15 -4.10
CA LEU A 342 3.20 -17.82 -3.56
C LEU A 342 3.87 -16.92 -4.61
N PRO A 343 3.10 -16.37 -5.56
CA PRO A 343 3.64 -15.47 -6.57
C PRO A 343 3.95 -14.11 -5.96
N ILE A 344 5.17 -13.62 -6.13
CA ILE A 344 5.62 -12.29 -5.70
C ILE A 344 5.75 -11.38 -6.93
N ALA A 345 5.09 -10.22 -6.87
CA ALA A 345 5.09 -9.21 -7.92
C ALA A 345 6.15 -8.10 -7.72
N GLY A 346 6.65 -7.96 -6.48
CA GLY A 346 7.75 -7.08 -6.17
C GLY A 346 8.23 -7.21 -4.73
N LEU A 347 9.52 -6.97 -4.50
CA LEU A 347 10.15 -6.92 -3.18
C LEU A 347 10.75 -5.53 -2.99
N MET A 348 10.29 -4.80 -1.98
CA MET A 348 10.83 -3.49 -1.65
C MET A 348 11.90 -3.62 -0.58
N HIS A 349 13.04 -2.95 -0.78
CA HIS A 349 14.16 -2.99 0.15
C HIS A 349 14.83 -1.63 0.33
N THR A 350 15.49 -1.46 1.47
CA THR A 350 16.45 -0.38 1.73
C THR A 350 17.87 -0.82 1.37
N GLY A 351 18.83 0.10 1.40
CA GLY A 351 20.24 -0.21 1.14
C GLY A 351 20.52 -0.57 -0.32
N LYS A 352 21.71 -1.10 -0.56
CA LYS A 352 22.19 -1.43 -1.90
C LYS A 352 22.06 -2.93 -2.15
N LEU A 353 21.31 -3.29 -3.19
CA LEU A 353 21.23 -4.68 -3.66
C LEU A 353 22.57 -5.08 -4.30
N ILE A 354 23.20 -6.11 -3.76
CA ILE A 354 24.47 -6.66 -4.24
C ILE A 354 24.22 -7.80 -5.21
N SER A 355 23.35 -8.74 -4.84
CA SER A 355 23.00 -9.86 -5.70
C SER A 355 21.61 -10.42 -5.43
N VAL A 356 21.04 -11.07 -6.44
CA VAL A 356 19.83 -11.90 -6.37
C VAL A 356 20.18 -13.27 -6.93
N ARG A 357 19.94 -14.34 -6.16
CA ARG A 357 20.18 -15.72 -6.57
C ARG A 357 18.92 -16.55 -6.38
N VAL A 358 18.72 -17.50 -7.26
CA VAL A 358 17.56 -18.41 -7.23
C VAL A 358 18.07 -19.83 -7.33
N GLU A 359 17.63 -20.67 -6.40
CA GLU A 359 17.89 -22.10 -6.39
C GLU A 359 16.55 -22.83 -6.55
N ASN A 360 16.44 -23.68 -7.59
CA ASN A 360 15.26 -24.53 -7.77
C ASN A 360 15.29 -25.62 -6.70
N MET A 361 14.21 -25.71 -5.93
CA MET A 361 13.99 -26.81 -4.99
C MET A 361 13.25 -27.91 -5.74
N ALA A 362 13.75 -29.14 -5.67
CA ALA A 362 13.00 -30.28 -6.19
C ALA A 362 11.62 -30.29 -5.52
N GLN A 363 10.54 -30.20 -6.31
CA GLN A 363 9.20 -30.33 -5.76
C GLN A 363 9.08 -31.73 -5.16
N PRO A 364 8.60 -31.89 -3.91
CA PRO A 364 8.18 -33.20 -3.46
C PRO A 364 7.09 -33.69 -4.42
N GLU A 365 7.28 -34.88 -4.99
CA GLU A 365 6.26 -35.53 -5.81
C GLU A 365 4.95 -35.52 -5.02
N LEU A 366 3.93 -34.86 -5.58
CA LEU A 366 2.59 -34.95 -5.03
C LEU A 366 2.17 -36.41 -5.17
N GLU A 367 2.16 -37.15 -4.05
CA GLU A 367 1.48 -38.44 -3.98
C GLU A 367 0.04 -38.21 -4.46
N THR A 368 -0.26 -38.79 -5.61
CA THR A 368 -1.61 -38.83 -6.17
C THR A 368 -2.41 -39.77 -5.28
N ALA A 369 -3.34 -39.21 -4.50
CA ALA A 369 -4.32 -39.96 -3.73
C ALA A 369 -5.40 -40.57 -4.63
#